data_AF-A0A916FW35-F1
#
_entry.id   AF-A0A916FW35-F1
#
_cell.length_a   1.000
_cell.length_b   1.000
_cell.length_c   1.000
_cell.angle_alpha   90.00
_cell.angle_beta   90.00
_cell.angle_gamma   90.00
#
_symmetry.space_group_name_H-M   'P 1'
#
loop_
_entity.id
_entity.type
_entity.pdbx_description
1 polymer ?
#
loop_
_entity_poly.entity_id
_entity_poly.type
_entity_poly.pdbx_seq_one_letter_code
_entity_poly.pdbx_strand_id
1 'polypeptide(L)'
;EMVILHVSTDAERADKLKQKMTKFAPDARLIILDSPYRAFVRPLLAYVDAVHSQSADAFVTIVLPEFITARWWEKYLHNRTATRLRNAFERHPNVAVVLVPYLLEK
;
A
#
# COMPACT_ATOMS: atom_id res chain seq x y z
N GLU A 1 2.08 11.43 11.35
CA GLU A 1 2.26 10.05 11.86
C GLU A 1 2.52 9.14 10.67
N MET A 2 3.52 8.26 10.73
CA MET A 2 3.83 7.32 9.64
C MET A 2 3.11 6.00 9.90
N VAL A 3 2.17 5.66 9.02
CA VAL A 3 1.37 4.43 9.12
C VAL A 3 1.78 3.50 7.99
N ILE A 4 2.19 2.28 8.35
CA ILE A 4 2.48 1.22 7.39
C ILE A 4 1.20 0.41 7.22
N LEU A 5 0.64 0.42 6.03
CA LEU A 5 -0.54 -0.39 5.69
C LEU A 5 -0.09 -1.67 4.99
N HIS A 6 -0.37 -2.80 5.63
CA HIS A 6 -0.16 -4.12 5.04
C HIS A 6 -1.50 -4.78 4.79
N VAL A 7 -1.81 -5.05 3.53
CA VAL A 7 -2.98 -5.85 3.18
C VAL A 7 -2.55 -7.31 3.15
N SER A 8 -2.94 -8.08 4.17
CA SER A 8 -2.62 -9.50 4.23
C SER A 8 -3.75 -10.35 3.67
N THR A 9 -3.37 -11.48 3.06
CA THR A 9 -4.28 -12.57 2.69
C THR A 9 -4.07 -13.80 3.57
N ASP A 10 -3.15 -13.72 4.54
CA ASP A 10 -2.64 -14.85 5.33
C ASP A 10 -2.15 -14.36 6.71
N ALA A 11 -2.79 -14.83 7.77
CA ALA A 11 -2.52 -14.39 9.14
C ALA A 11 -1.08 -14.74 9.60
N GLU A 12 -0.52 -15.89 9.20
CA GLU A 12 0.84 -16.28 9.59
C GLU A 12 1.91 -15.37 8.96
N ARG A 13 1.69 -14.96 7.71
CA ARG A 13 2.61 -14.02 7.03
C ARG A 13 2.54 -12.63 7.64
N ALA A 14 1.37 -12.22 8.09
CA ALA A 14 1.16 -10.93 8.75
C ALA A 14 1.95 -10.83 10.07
N ASP A 15 1.95 -11.91 10.88
CA ASP A 15 2.72 -11.95 12.12
C ASP A 15 4.24 -11.90 11.90
N LYS A 16 4.74 -12.62 10.88
CA LYS A 16 6.16 -12.52 10.49
C LYS A 16 6.53 -11.11 10.03
N LEU A 17 5.63 -10.42 9.33
CA LEU A 17 5.85 -9.04 8.92
C LEU A 17 5.87 -8.09 10.12
N LYS A 18 4.96 -8.29 11.08
CA LYS A 18 4.90 -7.51 12.32
C LYS A 18 6.22 -7.59 13.08
N GLN A 19 6.77 -8.80 13.26
CA GLN A 19 8.07 -8.99 13.92
C GLN A 19 9.22 -8.29 13.17
N LYS A 20 9.24 -8.35 11.83
CA LYS A 20 10.23 -7.62 11.02
C LYS A 20 10.07 -6.11 11.17
N MET A 21 8.85 -5.59 11.13
CA MET A 21 8.59 -4.16 11.22
C MET A 21 8.94 -3.59 12.59
N THR A 22 8.72 -4.33 13.69
CA THR A 22 9.22 -3.93 15.01
C THR A 22 10.74 -3.74 15.04
N LYS A 23 11.48 -4.48 14.22
CA LYS A 23 12.95 -4.37 14.13
C LYS A 23 13.42 -3.24 13.21
N PHE A 24 12.75 -3.03 12.08
CA PHE A 24 13.20 -2.08 11.04
C PHE A 24 12.56 -0.70 11.14
N ALA A 25 11.37 -0.58 11.72
CA ALA A 25 10.61 0.67 11.85
C ALA A 25 9.80 0.67 13.16
N PRO A 26 10.47 0.70 14.33
CA PRO A 26 9.82 0.59 15.64
C PRO A 26 8.83 1.73 15.93
N ASP A 27 9.06 2.92 15.35
CA ASP A 27 8.20 4.09 15.55
C ASP A 27 7.02 4.17 14.56
N ALA A 28 6.93 3.21 13.62
CA ALA A 28 5.89 3.20 12.61
C ALA A 28 4.67 2.40 13.07
N ARG A 29 3.48 2.98 12.90
CA ARG A 29 2.24 2.27 13.23
C ARG A 29 1.88 1.30 12.11
N LEU A 30 2.02 0.00 12.35
CA LEU A 30 1.62 -1.04 11.41
C LEU A 30 0.12 -1.33 11.54
N ILE A 31 -0.62 -1.15 10.45
CA ILE A 31 -2.04 -1.52 10.32
C ILE A 31 -2.14 -2.66 9.32
N ILE A 32 -2.69 -3.78 9.77
CA ILE A 32 -2.91 -4.96 8.94
C ILE A 32 -4.39 -4.96 8.56
N LEU A 33 -4.66 -4.89 7.26
CA LEU A 33 -6.01 -5.00 6.71
C LEU A 33 -6.17 -6.41 6.11
N ASP A 34 -7.13 -7.18 6.62
CA ASP A 34 -7.47 -8.47 6.01
C ASP A 34 -8.21 -8.25 4.68
N SER A 35 -7.65 -8.77 3.59
CA SER A 35 -8.31 -8.79 2.27
C SER A 35 -8.48 -10.23 1.78
N PRO A 36 -9.62 -10.87 2.09
CA PRO A 36 -9.86 -12.28 1.74
C PRO A 36 -9.94 -12.55 0.22
N TYR A 37 -9.83 -11.53 -0.65
CA TYR A 37 -10.03 -11.66 -2.10
C TYR A 37 -8.92 -11.04 -2.96
N ARG A 38 -7.72 -10.77 -2.41
CA ARG A 38 -6.63 -10.03 -3.09
C ARG A 38 -7.06 -8.64 -3.62
N ALA A 39 -8.19 -8.13 -3.17
CA ALA A 39 -8.67 -6.81 -3.52
C ALA A 39 -7.96 -5.79 -2.62
N PHE A 40 -6.89 -5.18 -3.14
CA PHE A 40 -6.06 -4.24 -2.37
C PHE A 40 -6.67 -2.81 -2.34
N VAL A 41 -7.36 -2.41 -3.41
CA VAL A 41 -7.83 -1.02 -3.60
C VAL A 41 -8.97 -0.66 -2.65
N ARG A 42 -10.01 -1.51 -2.52
CA ARG A 42 -11.20 -1.23 -1.69
C ARG A 42 -10.87 -1.06 -0.20
N PRO A 43 -10.11 -1.95 0.47
CA PRO A 43 -9.81 -1.76 1.90
C PRO A 43 -8.94 -0.52 2.14
N LEU A 44 -8.06 -0.17 1.19
CA LEU A 44 -7.25 1.04 1.30
C LEU A 44 -8.11 2.32 1.18
N LEU A 45 -9.07 2.35 0.25
CA LEU A 45 -10.03 3.45 0.13
C LEU A 45 -10.83 3.61 1.42
N ALA A 46 -11.40 2.51 1.94
CA ALA A 46 -12.17 2.56 3.18
C ALA A 46 -11.34 3.06 4.38
N TYR A 47 -10.04 2.72 4.43
CA TYR A 47 -9.14 3.24 5.46
C TYR A 47 -8.91 4.75 5.31
N VAL A 48 -8.64 5.22 4.09
CA VAL A 48 -8.45 6.66 3.82
C VAL A 48 -9.72 7.45 4.12
N ASP A 49 -10.89 6.92 3.75
CA ASP A 49 -12.19 7.52 4.09
C ASP A 49 -12.41 7.60 5.60
N ALA A 50 -12.04 6.56 6.35
CA ALA A 50 -12.13 6.55 7.82
C ALA A 50 -11.16 7.55 8.48
N VAL A 51 -10.00 7.81 7.86
CA VAL A 51 -9.08 8.87 8.30
C VAL A 51 -9.70 10.24 8.04
N HIS A 52 -10.23 10.49 6.84
CA HIS A 52 -10.86 11.76 6.52
C HIS A 52 -12.16 12.01 7.31
N SER A 53 -12.91 10.97 7.69
CA SER A 53 -14.09 11.14 8.54
C SER A 53 -13.74 11.60 9.96
N GLN A 54 -12.53 11.29 10.44
CA GLN A 54 -12.04 11.76 11.74
C GLN A 54 -11.38 13.13 11.62
N SER A 55 -10.71 13.40 10.49
CA SER A 55 -10.00 14.63 10.20
C SER A 55 -10.11 14.98 8.72
N ALA A 56 -11.06 15.84 8.34
CA ALA A 56 -11.36 16.16 6.94
C ALA A 56 -10.15 16.76 6.18
N ASP A 57 -9.27 17.47 6.90
CA ASP A 57 -8.08 18.11 6.35
C ASP A 57 -6.81 17.24 6.46
N ALA A 58 -6.93 15.98 6.90
CA ALA A 58 -5.79 15.09 6.99
C ALA A 58 -5.21 14.81 5.61
N PHE A 59 -3.90 15.01 5.45
CA PHE A 59 -3.20 14.70 4.20
C PHE A 59 -2.59 13.30 4.27
N VAL A 60 -2.98 12.41 3.37
CA VAL A 60 -2.52 11.02 3.34
C VAL A 60 -1.54 10.80 2.19
N THR A 61 -0.32 10.36 2.50
CA THR A 61 0.65 9.97 1.48
C THR A 61 0.79 8.45 1.43
N ILE A 62 0.45 7.87 0.29
CA ILE A 62 0.52 6.44 0.02
C ILE A 62 1.79 6.17 -0.79
N VAL A 63 2.75 5.47 -0.18
CA VAL A 63 4.01 5.09 -0.83
C VAL A 63 3.93 3.64 -1.26
N LEU A 64 4.10 3.36 -2.55
CA LEU A 64 4.02 2.02 -3.12
C LEU A 64 5.27 1.74 -3.95
N PRO A 65 5.84 0.52 -3.89
CA PRO A 65 6.89 0.13 -4.80
C PRO A 65 6.33 -0.07 -6.21
N GLU A 66 7.02 0.46 -7.21
CA GLU A 66 6.78 0.19 -8.63
C GLU A 66 7.87 -0.78 -9.12
N PHE A 67 7.49 -2.00 -9.45
CA PHE A 67 8.45 -3.00 -9.93
C PHE A 67 8.86 -2.71 -11.38
N ILE A 68 10.14 -2.41 -11.58
CA ILE A 68 10.72 -2.22 -12.91
C ILE A 68 11.40 -3.53 -13.32
N THR A 69 10.80 -4.25 -14.26
CA THR A 69 11.32 -5.49 -14.84
C THR A 69 12.06 -5.22 -16.15
N ALA A 70 13.06 -6.05 -16.47
CA ALA A 70 13.84 -5.93 -17.70
C ALA A 70 13.02 -6.21 -18.97
N ARG A 71 11.93 -6.99 -18.87
CA ARG A 71 11.05 -7.30 -20.02
C ARG A 71 9.68 -6.65 -19.85
N TRP A 72 9.17 -6.05 -20.92
CA TRP A 72 7.90 -5.30 -20.94
C TRP A 72 6.67 -6.18 -20.67
N TRP A 73 6.71 -7.47 -21.00
CA TRP A 73 5.61 -8.42 -20.75
C TRP A 73 5.51 -8.83 -19.27
N GLU A 74 6.64 -8.86 -18.55
CA GLU A 74 6.65 -9.07 -17.09
C GLU A 74 6.02 -7.86 -16.38
N LYS A 75 6.28 -6.64 -16.86
CA LYS A 75 5.68 -5.39 -16.34
C LYS A 75 4.14 -5.42 -16.40
N TYR A 76 3.56 -6.04 -17.42
CA TYR A 76 2.10 -6.10 -17.61
C TYR A 76 1.40 -7.11 -16.69
N LEU A 77 2.12 -8.12 -16.20
CA LEU A 77 1.63 -9.13 -15.25
C LEU A 77 1.84 -8.70 -13.80
N HIS A 78 2.93 -7.98 -13.50
CA HIS A 78 3.32 -7.68 -12.13
C HIS A 78 2.85 -6.30 -11.61
N ASN A 79 2.59 -5.31 -12.47
CA ASN A 79 2.37 -3.92 -12.02
C ASN A 79 0.92 -3.40 -12.12
N ARG A 80 -0.07 -4.25 -12.41
CA ARG A 80 -1.47 -3.78 -12.56
C ARG A 80 -2.06 -3.18 -11.28
N THR A 81 -1.58 -3.59 -10.12
CA THR A 81 -2.10 -3.13 -8.82
C THR A 81 -1.73 -1.69 -8.52
N ALA A 82 -0.48 -1.28 -8.78
CA ALA A 82 -0.01 0.08 -8.55
C ALA A 82 -0.74 1.10 -9.45
N THR A 83 -0.92 0.77 -10.74
CA THR A 83 -1.68 1.63 -11.67
C THR A 83 -3.15 1.76 -11.26
N ARG A 84 -3.79 0.66 -10.82
CA ARG A 84 -5.18 0.70 -10.34
C ARG A 84 -5.34 1.56 -9.09
N LEU A 85 -4.37 1.48 -8.16
CA LEU A 85 -4.36 2.32 -6.96
C LEU A 85 -4.20 3.79 -7.31
N ARG A 86 -3.21 4.13 -8.14
CA ARG A 86 -3.00 5.50 -8.59
C ARG A 86 -4.29 6.08 -9.18
N ASN A 87 -4.91 5.35 -10.12
CA ASN A 87 -6.15 5.80 -10.77
C ASN A 87 -7.32 5.92 -9.77
N ALA A 88 -7.40 5.06 -8.76
CA ALA A 88 -8.46 5.12 -7.74
C ALA A 88 -8.32 6.34 -6.82
N PHE A 89 -7.09 6.75 -6.52
CA PHE A 89 -6.82 7.88 -5.62
C PHE A 89 -6.59 9.21 -6.35
N GLU A 90 -6.47 9.23 -7.68
CA GLU A 90 -6.18 10.43 -8.48
C GLU A 90 -7.24 11.54 -8.32
N ARG A 91 -8.48 11.17 -7.98
CA ARG A 91 -9.59 12.12 -7.72
C ARG A 91 -9.94 12.23 -6.24
N HIS A 92 -9.17 11.59 -5.37
CA HIS A 92 -9.43 11.62 -3.94
C HIS A 92 -8.78 12.88 -3.35
N PRO A 93 -9.56 13.77 -2.70
CA PRO A 93 -8.99 14.97 -2.09
C PRO A 93 -8.01 14.57 -0.98
N ASN A 94 -6.96 15.37 -0.80
CA ASN A 94 -5.96 15.24 0.26
C ASN A 94 -5.18 13.92 0.27
N VAL A 95 -5.07 13.24 -0.89
CA VAL A 95 -4.28 12.02 -1.04
C VAL A 95 -3.17 12.21 -2.07
N ALA A 96 -1.93 11.88 -1.70
CA ALA A 96 -0.80 11.76 -2.62
C ALA A 96 -0.40 10.30 -2.78
N VAL A 97 -0.22 9.84 -4.03
CA VAL A 97 0.32 8.50 -4.32
C VAL A 97 1.73 8.65 -4.87
N VAL A 98 2.71 8.08 -4.17
CA VAL A 98 4.13 8.08 -4.54
C VAL A 98 4.53 6.67 -4.96
N LEU A 99 4.96 6.54 -6.21
CA LEU A 99 5.49 5.30 -6.77
C LEU A 99 7.01 5.33 -6.66
N VAL A 100 7.59 4.39 -5.92
CA VAL A 100 9.04 4.28 -5.72
C VAL A 100 9.56 3.17 -6.61
N PRO A 101 10.44 3.45 -7.59
CA PRO A 101 10.94 2.43 -8.49
C PRO A 101 11.77 1.40 -7.71
N TYR A 102 11.38 0.13 -7.82
CA TYR A 102 12.12 -1.01 -7.30
C TYR A 102 12.64 -1.84 -8.46
N LEU A 103 13.95 -1.77 -8.70
CA LEU A 103 14.60 -2.53 -9.75
C LEU A 103 14.78 -3.97 -9.27
N LEU A 104 14.12 -4.91 -9.95
CA LEU A 104 14.37 -6.33 -9.72
C LEU A 104 15.68 -6.68 -10.42
N GLU A 105 16.77 -6.80 -9.64
CA GLU A 105 18.00 -7.42 -10.12
C GLU A 105 17.73 -8.90 -10.43
N LYS A 106 18.30 -9.37 -11.56
CA LYS A 106 18.07 -10.68 -12.16
C LYS A 106 18.54 -11.84 -11.31
#